data_AF-X0U8M5-F1
#
_entry.id   AF-X0U8M5-F1
#
_cell.length_a   1.000
_cell.length_b   1.000
_cell.length_c   1.000
_cell.angle_alpha   90.00
_cell.angle_beta   90.00
_cell.angle_gamma   90.00
#
_symmetry.space_group_name_H-M   'P 1'
#
loop_
_entity.id
_entity.type
_entity.pdbx_description
1 polymer ?
#
loop_
_entity_poly.entity_id
_entity_poly.type
_entity_poly.pdbx_seq_one_letter_code
_entity_poly.pdbx_strand_id
1 'polypeptide(L)'
;ILIEKSQENYIAGRNPYYWKVDPAGNQLPYIDKVFTTAGVGSVELMTGKVITGEVDYDVQMTGLKNLSLYKESAEKANYRVLLWPHGYANFVSYQPNQTYEKDPVLRDILRDVRFRRALSLAIDREEINEALYFGLAVPCQTTLVPNSVYFEEEFAKAYAEYDLEKANRFLDEMGLKWDTNHQWRLRPDGKKLFITVEYIEEETPMTATSELVKEYWQAIGIDLNLKVISSELMWQRYAANDVQMGVSWGAGYLDTSFPLDPSFF
;
A
#
# COMPACT_ATOMS: atom_id res chain seq x y z
N ILE A 1 2.10 -25.19 15.06
CA ILE A 1 0.90 -25.29 15.93
C ILE A 1 0.91 -24.10 16.86
N LEU A 2 -0.20 -23.38 17.01
CA LEU A 2 -0.29 -22.26 17.95
C LEU A 2 -0.13 -22.80 19.38
N ILE A 3 0.87 -22.31 20.11
CA ILE A 3 1.13 -22.63 21.53
C ILE A 3 0.48 -21.57 22.40
N GLU A 4 0.69 -20.30 22.07
CA GLU A 4 0.21 -19.16 22.87
C GLU A 4 -0.23 -18.02 21.95
N LYS A 5 -1.30 -17.34 22.36
CA LYS A 5 -1.76 -16.08 21.78
C LYS A 5 -2.12 -15.13 22.91
N SER A 6 -1.41 -14.02 23.01
CA SER A 6 -1.70 -12.88 23.89
C SER A 6 -1.93 -11.62 23.05
N GLN A 7 -2.17 -10.48 23.71
CA GLN A 7 -2.24 -9.19 23.00
C GLN A 7 -0.89 -8.78 22.39
N GLU A 8 0.22 -9.15 23.02
CA GLU A 8 1.57 -8.69 22.63
C GLU A 8 2.36 -9.76 21.87
N ASN A 9 1.99 -11.04 21.96
CA ASN A 9 2.78 -12.12 21.40
C ASN A 9 1.93 -13.26 20.81
N TYR A 10 2.42 -13.81 19.70
CA TYR A 10 2.01 -15.10 19.16
C TYR A 10 3.19 -16.06 19.20
N ILE A 11 2.99 -17.24 19.81
CA ILE A 11 4.01 -18.29 19.84
C ILE A 11 3.48 -19.50 19.09
N ALA A 12 4.17 -19.89 18.03
CA ALA A 12 3.88 -21.09 17.26
C ALA A 12 5.03 -22.10 17.41
N GLY A 13 4.72 -23.35 17.74
CA GLY A 13 5.67 -24.46 17.76
C GLY A 13 5.66 -25.30 16.48
N ARG A 14 6.68 -26.15 16.32
CA ARG A 14 6.74 -27.15 15.23
C ARG A 14 5.50 -28.06 15.25
N ASN A 15 5.04 -28.46 14.07
CA ASN A 15 4.00 -29.48 13.94
C ASN A 15 4.66 -30.87 13.90
N PRO A 16 4.50 -31.73 14.92
CA PRO A 16 5.10 -33.07 14.93
C PRO A 16 4.51 -34.00 13.87
N TYR A 17 3.37 -33.65 13.28
CA TYR A 17 2.74 -34.37 12.18
C TYR A 17 2.97 -33.69 10.81
N TYR A 18 3.93 -32.77 10.71
CA TYR A 18 4.25 -32.15 9.42
C TYR A 18 4.86 -33.20 8.48
N TRP A 19 4.35 -33.27 7.27
CA TRP A 19 4.61 -34.39 6.35
C TRP A 19 5.81 -34.15 5.42
N LYS A 20 6.41 -32.95 5.45
CA LYS A 20 7.57 -32.63 4.61
C LYS A 20 8.87 -33.04 5.31
N VAL A 21 9.76 -33.65 4.55
CA VAL A 21 11.12 -34.03 4.96
C VAL A 21 12.13 -33.42 4.01
N ASP A 22 13.35 -33.17 4.48
CA ASP A 22 14.48 -32.82 3.63
C ASP A 22 15.05 -34.06 2.89
N PRO A 23 16.01 -33.90 1.96
CA PRO A 23 16.63 -35.03 1.27
C PRO A 23 17.38 -36.03 2.17
N ALA A 24 17.74 -35.65 3.39
CA ALA A 24 18.40 -36.52 4.37
C ALA A 24 17.41 -37.26 5.29
N GLY A 25 16.11 -36.99 5.17
CA GLY A 25 15.04 -37.59 5.96
C GLY A 25 14.70 -36.84 7.25
N ASN A 26 15.24 -35.64 7.48
CA ASN A 26 14.87 -34.83 8.64
C ASN A 26 13.48 -34.23 8.44
N GLN A 27 12.58 -34.42 9.41
CA GLN A 27 11.24 -33.84 9.38
C GLN A 27 11.28 -32.33 9.60
N LEU A 28 10.65 -31.58 8.69
CA LEU A 28 10.56 -30.11 8.73
C LEU A 28 9.42 -29.63 9.66
N PRO A 29 9.42 -28.35 10.10
CA PRO A 29 10.47 -27.33 9.93
C PRO A 29 11.71 -27.57 10.81
N TYR A 30 12.85 -26.96 10.45
CA TYR A 30 14.05 -26.95 11.30
C TYR A 30 13.89 -26.11 12.57
N ILE A 31 13.12 -25.03 12.50
CA ILE A 31 12.85 -24.12 13.61
C ILE A 31 11.78 -24.73 14.52
N ASP A 32 12.09 -24.86 15.81
CA ASP A 32 11.19 -25.46 16.80
C ASP A 32 10.06 -24.53 17.22
N LYS A 33 10.33 -23.22 17.35
CA LYS A 33 9.38 -22.20 17.79
C LYS A 33 9.62 -20.89 17.04
N VAL A 34 8.52 -20.23 16.71
CA VAL A 34 8.49 -18.86 16.18
C VAL A 34 7.79 -18.00 17.21
N PHE A 35 8.47 -16.94 17.62
CA PHE A 35 7.93 -15.88 18.46
C PHE A 35 7.65 -14.69 17.57
N THR A 36 6.40 -14.25 17.53
CA THR A 36 5.99 -13.08 16.74
C THR A 36 5.44 -12.05 17.71
N THR A 37 6.06 -10.87 17.73
CA THR A 37 5.53 -9.74 18.48
C THR A 37 4.28 -9.24 17.76
N ALA A 38 3.14 -9.41 18.41
CA ALA A 38 1.85 -8.91 17.95
C ALA A 38 1.79 -7.41 18.19
N GLY A 39 1.29 -6.65 17.22
CA GLY A 39 0.92 -5.25 17.43
C GLY A 39 2.10 -4.37 17.87
N VAL A 40 3.26 -4.52 17.21
CA VAL A 40 4.35 -3.55 17.38
C VAL A 40 3.76 -2.17 17.09
N GLY A 41 3.68 -1.33 18.13
CA GLY A 41 2.83 -0.14 18.13
C GLY A 41 3.24 0.94 17.12
N SER A 42 4.43 0.83 16.53
CA SER A 42 4.89 1.68 15.43
C SER A 42 6.12 1.12 14.70
N VAL A 43 6.39 1.63 13.50
CA VAL A 43 7.58 1.32 12.69
C VAL A 43 8.88 1.70 13.42
N GLU A 44 8.86 2.74 14.25
CA GLU A 44 10.01 3.22 15.02
C GLU A 44 10.39 2.22 16.13
N LEU A 45 9.39 1.66 16.81
CA LEU A 45 9.63 0.61 17.80
C LEU A 45 10.23 -0.64 17.14
N MET A 46 9.72 -1.01 15.96
CA MET A 46 10.28 -2.14 15.22
C MET A 46 11.73 -1.88 14.80
N THR A 47 12.00 -0.69 14.25
CA THR A 47 13.33 -0.25 13.85
C THR A 47 14.30 -0.34 15.02
N GLY A 48 13.90 0.09 16.23
CA GLY A 48 14.68 -0.03 17.45
C GLY A 48 15.08 -1.47 17.77
N LYS A 49 14.14 -2.42 17.66
CA LYS A 49 14.38 -3.85 17.91
C LYS A 49 15.30 -4.49 16.86
N VAL A 50 15.19 -4.07 15.59
CA VAL A 50 16.08 -4.55 14.53
C VAL A 50 17.52 -4.10 14.79
N ILE A 51 17.74 -2.82 15.12
CA ILE A 51 19.09 -2.28 15.32
C ILE A 51 19.77 -2.81 16.60
N THR A 52 19.00 -3.32 17.57
CA THR A 52 19.53 -4.00 18.77
C THR A 52 19.75 -5.50 18.58
N GLY A 53 19.30 -6.08 17.46
CA GLY A 53 19.41 -7.52 17.21
C GLY A 53 18.39 -8.37 17.97
N GLU A 54 17.27 -7.79 18.42
CA GLU A 54 16.17 -8.50 19.07
C GLU A 54 15.30 -9.30 18.08
N VAL A 55 15.53 -9.13 16.78
CA VAL A 55 14.71 -9.66 15.69
C VAL A 55 15.57 -10.51 14.77
N ASP A 56 15.22 -11.79 14.63
CA ASP A 56 15.91 -12.71 13.73
C ASP A 56 15.53 -12.48 12.25
N TYR A 57 14.31 -11.99 11.99
CA TYR A 57 13.75 -11.77 10.66
C TYR A 57 12.58 -10.78 10.69
N ASP A 58 12.64 -9.77 9.83
CA ASP A 58 11.52 -8.87 9.54
C ASP A 58 11.62 -8.38 8.08
N VAL A 59 10.48 -8.32 7.42
CA VAL A 59 10.28 -7.78 6.07
C VAL A 59 9.02 -6.90 5.99
N GLN A 60 8.19 -6.90 7.03
CA GLN A 60 6.90 -6.20 7.05
C GLN A 60 7.01 -4.79 7.62
N MET A 61 8.04 -4.51 8.44
CA MET A 61 8.18 -3.21 9.09
C MET A 61 9.58 -2.60 8.90
N THR A 62 10.41 -3.22 8.05
CA THR A 62 11.72 -2.69 7.62
C THR A 62 11.58 -1.91 6.32
N GLY A 63 11.83 -0.59 6.35
CA GLY A 63 11.67 0.30 5.20
C GLY A 63 12.99 0.91 4.69
N LEU A 64 13.01 1.31 3.40
CA LEU A 64 14.17 1.94 2.76
C LEU A 64 14.65 3.22 3.46
N LYS A 65 13.73 3.97 4.10
CA LYS A 65 14.06 5.19 4.86
C LYS A 65 15.13 4.96 5.95
N ASN A 66 15.21 3.74 6.50
CA ASN A 66 16.12 3.36 7.58
C ASN A 66 17.32 2.52 7.08
N LEU A 67 17.51 2.39 5.77
CA LEU A 67 18.53 1.51 5.17
C LEU A 67 19.94 1.78 5.72
N SER A 68 20.35 3.04 5.83
CA SER A 68 21.66 3.41 6.37
C SER A 68 21.82 2.98 7.82
N LEU A 69 20.80 3.22 8.66
CA LEU A 69 20.80 2.85 10.07
C LEU A 69 20.87 1.32 10.26
N TYR A 70 20.16 0.56 9.42
CA TYR A 70 20.27 -0.90 9.44
C TYR A 70 21.68 -1.35 9.06
N LYS A 71 22.27 -0.77 8.01
CA LYS A 71 23.64 -1.12 7.59
C LYS A 71 24.69 -0.78 8.65
N GLU A 72 24.56 0.35 9.33
CA GLU A 72 25.49 0.79 10.38
C GLU A 72 25.45 -0.13 11.62
N SER A 73 24.28 -0.68 11.95
CA SER A 73 24.12 -1.54 13.14
C SER A 73 24.33 -3.03 12.86
N ALA A 74 24.25 -3.47 11.59
CA ALA A 74 24.30 -4.87 11.16
C ALA A 74 25.47 -5.67 11.74
N GLU A 75 26.70 -5.12 11.70
CA GLU A 75 27.89 -5.83 12.22
C GLU A 75 27.81 -6.00 13.74
N LYS A 76 27.44 -4.95 14.47
CA LYS A 76 27.38 -4.95 15.93
C LYS A 76 26.25 -5.84 16.46
N ALA A 77 25.11 -5.85 15.79
CA ALA A 77 23.93 -6.62 16.16
C ALA A 77 23.85 -8.00 15.47
N ASN A 78 24.90 -8.37 14.72
CA ASN A 78 25.07 -9.68 14.08
C ASN A 78 23.88 -10.09 13.17
N TYR A 79 23.48 -9.19 12.28
CA TYR A 79 22.51 -9.48 11.24
C TYR A 79 22.99 -8.99 9.88
N ARG A 80 22.23 -9.28 8.82
CA ARG A 80 22.51 -8.78 7.46
C ARG A 80 21.32 -8.04 6.91
N VAL A 81 21.57 -6.96 6.17
CA VAL A 81 20.55 -6.21 5.46
C VAL A 81 20.47 -6.72 4.03
N LEU A 82 19.29 -7.15 3.61
CA LEU A 82 19.04 -7.64 2.26
C LEU A 82 18.08 -6.67 1.55
N LEU A 83 18.51 -6.12 0.42
CA LEU A 83 17.61 -5.43 -0.50
C LEU A 83 16.93 -6.48 -1.36
N TRP A 84 15.79 -6.97 -0.88
CA TRP A 84 15.00 -7.96 -1.59
C TRP A 84 14.00 -7.27 -2.53
N PRO A 85 13.94 -7.62 -3.83
CA PRO A 85 12.81 -7.28 -4.68
C PRO A 85 11.48 -7.64 -4.02
N HIS A 86 10.57 -6.69 -3.98
CA HIS A 86 9.27 -6.88 -3.34
C HIS A 86 8.35 -7.77 -4.17
N GLY A 87 7.48 -8.52 -3.50
CA GLY A 87 6.51 -9.42 -4.15
C GLY A 87 5.27 -8.72 -4.73
N TYR A 88 5.14 -7.41 -4.51
CA TYR A 88 4.08 -6.57 -5.04
C TYR A 88 4.67 -5.59 -6.04
N ALA A 89 3.95 -5.34 -7.14
CA ALA A 89 4.38 -4.34 -8.11
C ALA A 89 4.15 -2.91 -7.60
N ASN A 90 3.16 -2.71 -6.73
CA ASN A 90 2.73 -1.39 -6.28
C ASN A 90 2.52 -1.39 -4.77
N PHE A 91 3.17 -0.46 -4.08
CA PHE A 91 3.13 -0.35 -2.62
C PHE A 91 2.03 0.58 -2.10
N VAL A 92 1.68 1.59 -2.89
CA VAL A 92 0.67 2.60 -2.54
C VAL A 92 -0.34 2.63 -3.69
N SER A 93 -1.48 1.96 -3.51
CA SER A 93 -2.59 1.96 -4.46
C SER A 93 -3.83 2.59 -3.85
N TYR A 94 -4.33 3.65 -4.48
CA TYR A 94 -5.57 4.32 -4.08
C TYR A 94 -6.77 3.55 -4.62
N GLN A 95 -7.71 3.20 -3.74
CA GLN A 95 -8.87 2.37 -4.04
C GLN A 95 -10.17 3.17 -3.81
N PRO A 96 -10.69 3.85 -4.85
CA PRO A 96 -11.99 4.52 -4.78
C PRO A 96 -13.11 3.52 -4.51
N ASN A 97 -13.91 3.74 -3.47
CA ASN A 97 -15.04 2.87 -3.16
C ASN A 97 -16.20 3.10 -4.15
N GLN A 98 -16.25 2.24 -5.17
CA GLN A 98 -17.29 2.24 -6.19
C GLN A 98 -18.65 1.75 -5.68
N THR A 99 -18.78 1.35 -4.42
CA THR A 99 -20.06 0.91 -3.81
C THR A 99 -20.45 1.75 -2.61
N TYR A 100 -19.85 2.92 -2.39
CA TYR A 100 -20.10 3.76 -1.23
C TYR A 100 -21.57 4.24 -1.13
N GLU A 101 -22.37 3.66 -0.24
CA GLU A 101 -23.83 3.90 -0.22
C GLU A 101 -24.23 5.18 0.52
N LYS A 102 -23.39 5.66 1.43
CA LYS A 102 -23.70 6.82 2.29
C LYS A 102 -23.74 8.14 1.54
N ASP A 103 -23.08 8.23 0.39
CA ASP A 103 -23.12 9.39 -0.50
C ASP A 103 -23.18 8.92 -1.97
N PRO A 104 -24.40 8.77 -2.53
CA PRO A 104 -24.57 8.35 -3.92
C PRO A 104 -23.93 9.30 -4.94
N VAL A 105 -23.86 10.61 -4.66
CA VAL A 105 -23.24 11.59 -5.55
C VAL A 105 -21.74 11.34 -5.64
N LEU A 106 -21.08 11.16 -4.49
CA LEU A 106 -19.67 10.80 -4.44
C LEU A 106 -19.43 9.43 -5.10
N ARG A 107 -20.25 8.41 -4.79
CA ARG A 107 -20.14 7.07 -5.38
C ARG A 107 -20.16 7.11 -6.90
N ASP A 108 -21.07 7.89 -7.49
CA ASP A 108 -21.21 7.97 -8.94
C ASP A 108 -19.98 8.68 -9.56
N ILE A 109 -19.37 9.65 -8.87
CA ILE A 109 -18.06 10.22 -9.25
C ILE A 109 -16.95 9.17 -9.19
N LEU A 110 -16.84 8.40 -8.09
CA LEU A 110 -15.80 7.37 -7.92
C LEU A 110 -15.94 6.20 -8.93
N ARG A 111 -17.18 5.92 -9.35
CA ARG A 111 -17.51 4.91 -10.39
C ARG A 111 -17.13 5.34 -11.79
N ASP A 112 -17.09 6.64 -12.08
CA ASP A 112 -16.72 7.10 -13.42
C ASP A 112 -15.26 6.79 -13.71
N VAL A 113 -15.02 6.06 -14.82
CA VAL A 113 -13.66 5.68 -15.23
C VAL A 113 -12.80 6.90 -15.54
N ARG A 114 -13.40 7.99 -16.02
CA ARG A 114 -12.69 9.25 -16.29
C ARG A 114 -12.14 9.86 -15.02
N PHE A 115 -12.87 9.76 -13.91
CA PHE A 115 -12.39 10.21 -12.60
C PHE A 115 -11.14 9.45 -12.19
N ARG A 116 -11.19 8.11 -12.20
CA ARG A 116 -10.04 7.27 -11.81
C ARG A 116 -8.82 7.49 -12.72
N ARG A 117 -9.04 7.69 -14.02
CA ARG A 117 -7.99 8.05 -14.98
C ARG A 117 -7.38 9.41 -14.66
N ALA A 118 -8.20 10.41 -14.33
CA ALA A 118 -7.72 11.74 -13.94
C ALA A 118 -6.88 11.68 -12.66
N LEU A 119 -7.32 10.92 -11.65
CA LEU A 119 -6.55 10.71 -10.42
C LEU A 119 -5.17 10.10 -10.72
N SER A 120 -5.12 9.11 -11.61
CA SER A 120 -3.87 8.44 -11.98
C SER A 120 -2.90 9.37 -12.72
N LEU A 121 -3.41 10.11 -13.71
CA LEU A 121 -2.62 11.04 -14.53
C LEU A 121 -2.08 12.23 -13.74
N ALA A 122 -2.74 12.59 -12.63
CA ALA A 122 -2.30 13.66 -11.78
C ALA A 122 -1.14 13.26 -10.87
N ILE A 123 -0.77 11.99 -10.74
CA ILE A 123 0.30 11.57 -9.83
C ILE A 123 1.65 11.60 -10.55
N ASP A 124 2.57 12.43 -10.06
CA ASP A 124 3.97 12.42 -10.50
C ASP A 124 4.72 11.26 -9.80
N ARG A 125 4.77 10.12 -10.49
CA ARG A 125 5.42 8.90 -10.00
C ARG A 125 6.94 8.99 -10.03
N GLU A 126 7.52 9.83 -10.90
CA GLU A 126 8.97 10.03 -10.95
C GLU A 126 9.44 10.85 -9.74
N GLU A 127 8.71 11.92 -9.40
CA GLU A 127 9.00 12.70 -8.19
C GLU A 127 8.87 11.83 -6.93
N ILE A 128 7.82 11.02 -6.81
CA ILE A 128 7.68 10.07 -5.70
C ILE A 128 8.88 9.10 -5.64
N ASN A 129 9.31 8.56 -6.78
CA ASN A 129 10.43 7.61 -6.85
C ASN A 129 11.74 8.24 -6.35
N GLU A 130 12.06 9.44 -6.82
CA GLU A 130 13.27 10.17 -6.42
C GLU A 130 13.21 10.57 -4.93
N ALA A 131 12.07 11.12 -4.49
CA ALA A 131 11.93 11.66 -3.14
C ALA A 131 11.86 10.58 -2.04
N LEU A 132 11.15 9.47 -2.30
CA LEU A 132 10.82 8.48 -1.26
C LEU A 132 11.48 7.12 -1.46
N TYR A 133 11.85 6.78 -2.69
CA TYR A 133 12.42 5.47 -3.04
C TYR A 133 13.87 5.56 -3.53
N PHE A 134 14.49 6.76 -3.48
CA PHE A 134 15.88 7.00 -3.87
C PHE A 134 16.20 6.57 -5.31
N GLY A 135 15.21 6.67 -6.21
CA GLY A 135 15.33 6.25 -7.60
C GLY A 135 15.39 4.72 -7.82
N LEU A 136 15.13 3.93 -6.77
CA LEU A 136 15.21 2.46 -6.83
C LEU A 136 13.88 1.81 -7.27
N ALA A 137 12.77 2.54 -7.25
CA ALA A 137 11.49 2.03 -7.73
C ALA A 137 11.33 2.23 -9.24
N VAL A 138 10.30 1.59 -9.80
CA VAL A 138 9.90 1.75 -11.19
C VAL A 138 8.48 2.34 -11.22
N PRO A 139 8.31 3.55 -11.75
CA PRO A 139 7.00 4.15 -11.97
C PRO A 139 6.11 3.25 -12.82
N CYS A 140 4.97 2.85 -12.25
CA CYS A 140 3.97 2.05 -12.95
C CYS A 140 2.58 2.28 -12.38
N GLN A 141 1.58 1.78 -13.11
CA GLN A 141 0.22 1.64 -12.64
C GLN A 141 0.02 0.29 -11.95
N THR A 142 -1.03 0.19 -11.12
CA THR A 142 -1.43 -1.05 -10.44
C THR A 142 -1.62 -2.21 -11.44
N THR A 143 -0.67 -3.15 -11.43
CA THR A 143 -0.66 -4.39 -12.22
C THR A 143 0.24 -5.44 -11.55
N LEU A 144 0.45 -6.60 -12.20
CA LEU A 144 1.33 -7.66 -11.72
C LEU A 144 2.82 -7.30 -11.85
N VAL A 145 3.68 -8.03 -11.15
CA VAL A 145 5.14 -7.88 -11.23
C VAL A 145 5.68 -8.35 -12.60
N PRO A 146 6.73 -7.72 -13.17
CA PRO A 146 7.22 -8.05 -14.51
C PRO A 146 7.71 -9.50 -14.72
N ASN A 147 8.02 -10.21 -13.64
CA ASN A 147 8.44 -11.61 -13.69
C ASN A 147 7.26 -12.60 -13.69
N SER A 148 6.02 -12.12 -13.59
CA SER A 148 4.83 -12.95 -13.70
C SER A 148 4.55 -13.34 -15.15
N VAL A 149 4.12 -14.59 -15.38
CA VAL A 149 3.66 -15.04 -16.71
C VAL A 149 2.38 -14.36 -17.17
N TYR A 150 1.65 -13.71 -16.26
CA TYR A 150 0.42 -12.96 -16.55
C TYR A 150 0.66 -11.45 -16.66
N PHE A 151 1.91 -11.00 -16.60
CA PHE A 151 2.24 -9.59 -16.73
C PHE A 151 1.97 -9.07 -18.14
N GLU A 152 1.27 -7.94 -18.21
CA GLU A 152 1.09 -7.19 -19.46
C GLU A 152 1.64 -5.77 -19.27
N GLU A 153 2.65 -5.42 -20.07
CA GLU A 153 3.32 -4.11 -20.02
C GLU A 153 2.35 -2.95 -20.31
N GLU A 154 1.33 -3.19 -21.14
CA GLU A 154 0.27 -2.21 -21.42
C GLU A 154 -0.42 -1.75 -20.13
N PHE A 155 -0.74 -2.68 -19.22
CA PHE A 155 -1.40 -2.35 -17.96
C PHE A 155 -0.48 -1.59 -17.01
N ALA A 156 0.83 -1.88 -17.02
CA ALA A 156 1.81 -1.14 -16.24
C ALA A 156 1.90 0.34 -16.66
N LYS A 157 1.64 0.65 -17.93
CA LYS A 157 1.75 1.99 -18.51
C LYS A 157 0.42 2.74 -18.58
N ALA A 158 -0.71 2.07 -18.36
CA ALA A 158 -2.03 2.66 -18.53
C ALA A 158 -2.26 3.85 -17.57
N TYR A 159 -2.31 5.07 -18.11
CA TYR A 159 -2.50 6.31 -17.33
C TYR A 159 -1.44 6.50 -16.23
N ALA A 160 -0.23 5.99 -16.47
CA ALA A 160 0.90 6.14 -15.56
C ALA A 160 1.73 7.40 -15.84
N GLU A 161 1.47 8.08 -16.98
CA GLU A 161 2.08 9.37 -17.30
C GLU A 161 1.58 10.50 -16.40
N TYR A 162 2.43 11.50 -16.14
CA TYR A 162 2.05 12.71 -15.44
C TYR A 162 1.53 13.76 -16.44
N ASP A 163 0.21 13.95 -16.50
CA ASP A 163 -0.47 14.82 -17.46
C ASP A 163 -1.67 15.53 -16.82
N LEU A 164 -1.39 16.69 -16.21
CA LEU A 164 -2.41 17.52 -15.54
C LEU A 164 -3.45 18.08 -16.51
N GLU A 165 -3.09 18.35 -17.77
CA GLU A 165 -4.02 18.89 -18.76
C GLU A 165 -5.09 17.86 -19.11
N LYS A 166 -4.67 16.63 -19.38
CA LYS A 166 -5.56 15.49 -19.66
C LYS A 166 -6.38 15.10 -18.43
N ALA A 167 -5.79 15.15 -17.23
CA ALA A 167 -6.51 14.95 -15.98
C ALA A 167 -7.64 15.99 -15.82
N ASN A 168 -7.33 17.28 -15.98
CA ASN A 168 -8.32 18.35 -15.89
C ASN A 168 -9.42 18.21 -16.94
N ARG A 169 -9.07 17.87 -18.19
CA ARG A 169 -10.04 17.64 -19.27
C ARG A 169 -11.06 16.56 -18.91
N PHE A 170 -10.62 15.43 -18.35
CA PHE A 170 -11.54 14.38 -17.92
C PHE A 170 -12.52 14.85 -16.84
N LEU A 171 -12.04 15.64 -15.88
CA LEU A 171 -12.89 16.19 -14.81
C LEU A 171 -13.87 17.25 -15.35
N ASP A 172 -13.45 18.05 -16.32
CA ASP A 172 -14.32 19.03 -17.00
C ASP A 172 -15.42 18.33 -17.82
N GLU A 173 -15.09 17.25 -18.53
CA GLU A 173 -16.04 16.41 -19.28
C GLU A 173 -17.06 15.69 -18.37
N MET A 174 -16.73 15.51 -17.09
CA MET A 174 -17.67 15.04 -16.07
C MET A 174 -18.58 16.15 -15.54
N GLY A 175 -18.28 17.41 -15.85
CA GLY A 175 -19.01 18.57 -15.34
C GLY A 175 -18.61 18.98 -13.92
N LEU A 176 -17.46 18.52 -13.41
CA LEU A 176 -16.94 18.88 -12.09
C LEU A 176 -16.32 20.28 -12.12
N LYS A 177 -17.14 21.33 -12.19
CA LYS A 177 -16.67 22.71 -12.38
C LYS A 177 -15.87 23.21 -11.18
N TRP A 178 -14.92 24.10 -11.43
CA TRP A 178 -14.25 24.85 -10.37
C TRP A 178 -15.19 25.78 -9.62
N ASP A 179 -14.89 26.03 -8.35
CA ASP A 179 -15.48 27.08 -7.56
C ASP A 179 -15.05 28.48 -8.05
N THR A 180 -15.63 29.52 -7.45
CA THR A 180 -15.40 30.91 -7.84
C THR A 180 -13.94 31.34 -7.70
N ASN A 181 -13.20 30.73 -6.76
CA ASN A 181 -11.81 31.07 -6.48
C ASN A 181 -10.82 30.23 -7.30
N HIS A 182 -11.32 29.32 -8.14
CA HIS A 182 -10.51 28.36 -8.87
C HIS A 182 -9.61 27.52 -7.95
N GLN A 183 -10.11 27.18 -6.77
CA GLN A 183 -9.38 26.42 -5.76
C GLN A 183 -9.84 24.96 -5.70
N TRP A 184 -11.15 24.73 -5.79
CA TRP A 184 -11.72 23.39 -5.67
C TRP A 184 -12.76 23.12 -6.74
N ARG A 185 -12.84 21.87 -7.20
CA ARG A 185 -13.94 21.40 -8.01
C ARG A 185 -15.18 21.15 -7.15
N LEU A 186 -16.32 21.42 -7.74
CA LEU A 186 -17.63 21.21 -7.16
C LEU A 186 -18.25 19.94 -7.75
N ARG A 187 -18.92 19.20 -6.89
CA ARG A 187 -19.74 18.06 -7.26
C ARG A 187 -21.02 18.53 -7.96
N PRO A 188 -21.76 17.63 -8.63
CA PRO A 188 -23.04 17.97 -9.25
C PRO A 188 -24.09 18.55 -8.28
N ASP A 189 -23.98 18.27 -6.97
CA ASP A 189 -24.84 18.85 -5.93
C ASP A 189 -24.38 20.23 -5.42
N GLY A 190 -23.38 20.83 -6.06
CA GLY A 190 -22.84 22.16 -5.76
C GLY A 190 -21.90 22.20 -4.54
N LYS A 191 -21.69 21.08 -3.84
CA LYS A 191 -20.75 21.00 -2.73
C LYS A 191 -19.32 20.83 -3.24
N LYS A 192 -18.34 21.24 -2.44
CA LYS A 192 -16.93 20.96 -2.69
C LYS A 192 -16.69 19.45 -2.85
N LEU A 193 -15.92 19.06 -3.85
CA LEU A 193 -15.43 17.69 -3.99
C LEU A 193 -14.33 17.45 -2.95
N PHE A 194 -14.70 16.69 -1.93
CA PHE A 194 -13.87 16.35 -0.79
C PHE A 194 -13.92 14.83 -0.58
N ILE A 195 -12.74 14.23 -0.37
CA ILE A 195 -12.60 12.79 -0.18
C ILE A 195 -11.75 12.52 1.06
N THR A 196 -12.24 11.64 1.94
CA THR A 196 -11.41 11.08 3.01
C THR A 196 -10.71 9.82 2.52
N VAL A 197 -9.39 9.82 2.64
CA VAL A 197 -8.52 8.70 2.31
C VAL A 197 -8.06 8.06 3.62
N GLU A 198 -8.40 6.79 3.83
CA GLU A 198 -8.06 6.05 5.05
C GLU A 198 -7.04 4.96 4.75
N TYR A 199 -5.98 4.88 5.55
CA TYR A 199 -4.89 3.93 5.36
C TYR A 199 -4.21 3.56 6.68
N ILE A 200 -3.36 2.52 6.63
CA ILE A 200 -2.51 2.07 7.73
C ILE A 200 -1.06 2.44 7.41
N GLU A 201 -0.26 2.72 8.43
CA GLU A 201 1.16 3.00 8.24
C GLU A 201 1.97 1.72 8.52
N GLU A 202 2.76 1.28 7.55
CA GLU A 202 3.63 0.09 7.63
C GLU A 202 5.04 0.40 7.08
N GLU A 203 5.75 -0.55 6.45
CA GLU A 203 7.09 -0.35 5.90
C GLU A 203 7.15 0.64 4.73
N THR A 204 6.09 0.65 3.93
CA THR A 204 5.93 1.54 2.80
C THR A 204 5.71 2.97 3.30
N PRO A 205 6.31 4.00 2.69
CA PRO A 205 6.08 5.39 3.07
C PRO A 205 4.68 5.88 2.64
N MET A 206 3.60 5.25 3.13
CA MET A 206 2.21 5.53 2.76
C MET A 206 1.80 6.95 3.12
N THR A 207 2.14 7.40 4.34
CA THR A 207 1.88 8.80 4.75
C THR A 207 2.59 9.79 3.84
N ALA A 208 3.91 9.64 3.65
CA ALA A 208 4.68 10.58 2.85
C ALA A 208 4.25 10.57 1.37
N THR A 209 3.96 9.40 0.80
CA THR A 209 3.43 9.28 -0.56
C THR A 209 2.06 9.95 -0.67
N SER A 210 1.19 9.77 0.33
CA SER A 210 -0.16 10.35 0.31
C SER A 210 -0.19 11.85 0.49
N GLU A 211 0.77 12.45 1.20
CA GLU A 211 0.91 13.91 1.26
C GLU A 211 1.32 14.49 -0.11
N LEU A 212 2.25 13.85 -0.83
CA LEU A 212 2.56 14.25 -2.22
C LEU A 212 1.33 14.12 -3.13
N VAL A 213 0.63 12.98 -3.06
CA VAL A 213 -0.59 12.75 -3.86
C VAL A 213 -1.70 13.74 -3.51
N LYS A 214 -1.79 14.19 -2.27
CA LYS A 214 -2.70 15.26 -1.88
C LYS A 214 -2.36 16.56 -2.59
N GLU A 215 -1.09 16.98 -2.64
CA GLU A 215 -0.66 18.16 -3.40
C GLU A 215 -0.98 18.03 -4.90
N TYR A 216 -0.71 16.86 -5.46
CA TYR A 216 -1.01 16.55 -6.86
C TYR A 216 -2.51 16.62 -7.20
N TRP A 217 -3.36 16.05 -6.34
CA TRP A 217 -4.80 16.08 -6.55
C TRP A 217 -5.41 17.45 -6.23
N GLN A 218 -4.78 18.24 -5.36
CA GLN A 218 -5.12 19.65 -5.19
C GLN A 218 -4.88 20.45 -6.48
N ALA A 219 -3.83 20.15 -7.25
CA ALA A 219 -3.57 20.80 -8.54
C ALA A 219 -4.67 20.58 -9.60
N ILE A 220 -5.48 19.51 -9.45
CA ILE A 220 -6.69 19.25 -10.27
C ILE A 220 -7.99 19.58 -9.54
N GLY A 221 -7.91 20.27 -8.39
CA GLY A 221 -9.04 20.81 -7.64
C GLY A 221 -9.76 19.82 -6.73
N ILE A 222 -9.11 18.74 -6.32
CA ILE A 222 -9.69 17.73 -5.43
C ILE A 222 -9.13 17.92 -4.02
N ASP A 223 -10.02 18.08 -3.04
CA ASP A 223 -9.61 18.21 -1.64
C ASP A 223 -9.57 16.85 -0.95
N LEU A 224 -8.47 16.57 -0.26
CA LEU A 224 -8.25 15.31 0.45
C LEU A 224 -8.05 15.52 1.95
N ASN A 225 -8.68 14.64 2.71
CA ASN A 225 -8.38 14.43 4.12
C ASN A 225 -7.74 13.05 4.30
N LEU A 226 -6.46 13.05 4.68
CA LEU A 226 -5.69 11.85 4.94
C LEU A 226 -5.88 11.41 6.38
N LYS A 227 -6.15 10.13 6.61
CA LYS A 227 -6.40 9.60 7.95
C LYS A 227 -5.74 8.24 8.13
N VAL A 228 -4.71 8.23 8.97
CA VAL A 228 -4.09 7.00 9.46
C VAL A 228 -5.03 6.37 10.50
N ILE A 229 -5.34 5.08 10.33
CA ILE A 229 -6.16 4.29 11.25
C ILE A 229 -5.46 2.98 11.60
N SER A 230 -5.91 2.32 12.68
CA SER A 230 -5.40 0.98 13.00
C SER A 230 -5.90 -0.06 12.01
N SER A 231 -5.14 -1.14 11.82
CA SER A 231 -5.53 -2.25 10.93
C SER A 231 -6.88 -2.86 11.36
N GLU A 232 -7.14 -3.01 12.66
CA GLU A 232 -8.42 -3.49 13.17
C GLU A 232 -9.58 -2.56 12.79
N LEU A 233 -9.43 -1.25 13.01
CA LEU A 233 -10.46 -0.27 12.66
C LEU A 233 -10.66 -0.22 11.14
N MET A 234 -9.58 -0.35 10.36
CA MET A 234 -9.63 -0.44 8.91
C MET A 234 -10.57 -1.57 8.50
N TRP A 235 -10.31 -2.82 8.92
CA TRP A 235 -11.14 -3.96 8.54
C TRP A 235 -12.61 -3.81 8.96
N GLN A 236 -12.88 -3.28 10.15
CA GLN A 236 -14.25 -2.98 10.58
C GLN A 236 -14.95 -1.99 9.64
N ARG A 237 -14.25 -0.95 9.18
CA ARG A 237 -14.81 0.08 8.28
C ARG A 237 -14.97 -0.42 6.85
N TYR A 238 -14.04 -1.23 6.34
CA TYR A 238 -14.21 -1.89 5.03
C TYR A 238 -15.43 -2.82 5.04
N ALA A 239 -15.57 -3.66 6.08
CA ALA A 239 -16.73 -4.56 6.22
C ALA A 239 -18.07 -3.81 6.33
N ALA A 240 -18.06 -2.60 6.90
CA ALA A 240 -19.23 -1.74 7.02
C ALA A 240 -19.52 -0.88 5.77
N ASN A 241 -18.70 -0.92 4.72
CA ASN A 241 -18.78 -0.03 3.55
C ASN A 241 -18.65 1.47 3.93
N ASP A 242 -17.81 1.75 4.92
CA ASP A 242 -17.67 3.06 5.57
C ASP A 242 -16.51 3.92 5.03
N VAL A 243 -15.69 3.35 4.14
CA VAL A 243 -14.49 3.97 3.57
C VAL A 243 -14.84 4.60 2.22
N GLN A 244 -14.49 5.88 2.01
CA GLN A 244 -14.70 6.56 0.71
C GLN A 244 -13.59 6.18 -0.28
N MET A 245 -12.35 6.23 0.19
CA MET A 245 -11.18 5.79 -0.54
C MET A 245 -10.20 5.15 0.42
N GLY A 246 -9.79 3.93 0.09
CA GLY A 246 -8.75 3.21 0.80
C GLY A 246 -7.38 3.45 0.18
N VAL A 247 -6.33 3.20 0.95
CA VAL A 247 -5.01 2.91 0.39
C VAL A 247 -4.56 1.57 0.93
N SER A 248 -4.07 0.73 0.03
CA SER A 248 -3.42 -0.53 0.38
C SER A 248 -2.33 -0.84 -0.63
N TRP A 249 -1.61 -1.95 -0.42
CA TRP A 249 -0.76 -2.50 -1.46
C TRP A 249 -1.62 -2.85 -2.68
N GLY A 250 -1.06 -2.65 -3.87
CA GLY A 250 -1.74 -2.98 -5.13
C GLY A 250 -1.81 -4.49 -5.36
N ALA A 251 -2.00 -4.89 -6.62
CA ALA A 251 -1.96 -6.30 -7.00
C ALA A 251 -0.65 -6.95 -6.51
N GLY A 252 -0.80 -7.88 -5.56
CA GLY A 252 0.25 -8.83 -5.23
C GLY A 252 0.34 -9.90 -6.31
N TYR A 253 0.86 -11.06 -5.96
CA TYR A 253 0.82 -12.27 -6.78
C TYR A 253 1.97 -12.41 -7.78
N LEU A 254 3.05 -12.99 -7.26
CA LEU A 254 3.86 -13.95 -7.98
C LEU A 254 2.96 -15.07 -8.53
N ASP A 255 3.36 -15.72 -9.61
CA ASP A 255 2.58 -16.74 -10.36
C ASP A 255 2.00 -17.86 -9.48
N THR A 256 2.62 -18.17 -8.36
CA THR A 256 2.18 -19.20 -7.41
C THR A 256 0.92 -18.82 -6.64
N SER A 257 0.64 -17.53 -6.50
CA SER A 257 -0.41 -17.01 -5.63
C SER A 257 -1.62 -16.52 -6.44
N PHE A 258 -1.41 -16.10 -7.69
CA PHE A 258 -2.45 -15.56 -8.56
C PHE A 258 -3.64 -16.54 -8.79
N PRO A 259 -3.42 -17.86 -9.01
CA PRO A 259 -4.53 -18.81 -9.18
C PRO A 259 -5.27 -19.15 -7.88
N LEU A 260 -4.65 -18.91 -6.72
CA LEU A 260 -5.22 -19.25 -5.40
C LEU A 260 -6.13 -18.13 -4.87
N ASP A 261 -5.80 -16.89 -5.21
CA ASP A 261 -6.57 -15.72 -4.83
C ASP A 261 -6.48 -14.66 -5.95
N PRO A 262 -7.38 -14.71 -6.95
CA PRO A 262 -7.37 -13.76 -8.06
C PRO A 262 -7.97 -12.39 -7.67
N SER A 263 -7.90 -12.01 -6.40
CA SER A 263 -8.40 -10.71 -5.95
C SER A 263 -7.49 -9.59 -6.43
N PHE A 264 -7.94 -8.90 -7.47
CA PHE A 264 -7.46 -7.56 -7.78
C PHE A 264 -8.19 -6.60 -6.83
N PHE A 265 -7.54 -6.20 -5.74
CA PHE A 265 -8.10 -5.23 -4.78
C PHE A 265 -8.18 -3.82 -5.37
#